data_AF-A0A964P9Y9-F1
#
_entry.id   AF-A0A964P9Y9-F1
#
_cell.length_a   1.000
_cell.length_b   1.000
_cell.length_c   1.000
_cell.angle_alpha   90.00
_cell.angle_beta   90.00
_cell.angle_gamma   90.00
#
_symmetry.space_group_name_H-M   'P 1'
#
loop_
_entity.id
_entity.type
_entity.pdbx_description
1 polymer ?
#
loop_
_entity_poly.entity_id
_entity_poly.type
_entity_poly.pdbx_seq_one_letter_code
_entity_poly.pdbx_strand_id
1 'polypeptide(L)'
;MRILLALAGSISMWFFCAPSCAQPKEVVFPKALLPGTVTGHGETVELAKKAAKNKAIGEITRGLKLQAFVLTETYLDKQVVDEGQPGKDVAVDNILAPFKAWEFTFRSDKPWWTDVIRRDHDAQRKLRTDDRLTWTARAVLGLSILLLAGVGYVRLDEYTQGRYTTWLRLAGVSVATTALAGTWWYVVSGQ
;
A
#
# COMPACT_ATOMS: atom_id res chain seq x y z
N MET A 1 -31.58 16.78 20.73
CA MET A 1 -30.15 16.63 21.05
C MET A 1 -29.71 15.17 21.28
N ARG A 2 -30.45 14.35 22.06
CA ARG A 2 -30.11 12.92 22.29
C ARG A 2 -30.04 12.03 21.04
N ILE A 3 -30.89 12.27 20.04
CA ILE A 3 -30.93 11.49 18.78
C ILE A 3 -29.68 11.74 17.92
N LEU A 4 -29.15 12.96 17.89
CA LEU A 4 -27.92 13.31 17.15
C LEU A 4 -26.68 12.65 17.77
N LEU A 5 -26.62 12.54 19.10
CA LEU A 5 -25.55 11.84 19.81
C LEU A 5 -25.56 10.33 19.55
N ALA A 6 -26.74 9.72 19.47
CA ALA A 6 -26.88 8.30 19.14
C ALA A 6 -26.47 8.00 17.67
N LEU A 7 -26.80 8.90 16.75
CA LEU A 7 -26.40 8.78 15.35
C LEU A 7 -24.88 8.93 15.18
N ALA A 8 -24.29 9.92 15.86
CA ALA A 8 -22.84 10.12 15.85
C ALA A 8 -22.09 8.92 16.41
N GLY A 9 -22.55 8.36 17.55
CA GLY A 9 -21.94 7.16 18.14
C GLY A 9 -22.01 5.92 17.24
N SER A 10 -23.11 5.77 16.49
CA SER A 10 -23.29 4.65 15.56
C SER A 10 -22.36 4.75 14.35
N ILE A 11 -22.15 5.97 13.84
CA ILE A 11 -21.20 6.23 12.75
C ILE A 11 -19.76 5.97 13.22
N SER A 12 -19.41 6.41 14.44
CA SER A 12 -18.10 6.12 15.02
C SER A 12 -17.85 4.62 15.16
N MET A 13 -18.86 3.83 15.56
CA MET A 13 -18.72 2.38 15.72
C MET A 13 -18.39 1.65 14.41
N TRP A 14 -18.91 2.11 13.27
CA TRP A 14 -18.55 1.58 11.95
C TRP A 14 -17.12 1.96 11.51
N PHE A 15 -16.60 3.11 11.94
CA PHE A 15 -15.20 3.49 11.70
C PHE A 15 -14.22 2.74 12.61
N PHE A 16 -14.64 2.35 13.82
CA PHE A 16 -13.80 1.67 14.81
C PHE A 16 -13.91 0.13 14.81
N CYS A 17 -14.91 -0.47 14.17
CA CYS A 17 -15.01 -1.92 14.05
C CYS A 17 -13.91 -2.47 13.12
N ALA A 18 -12.87 -2.92 13.81
CA ALA A 18 -11.65 -3.62 13.44
C ALA A 18 -11.58 -4.35 12.08
N PRO A 19 -10.35 -4.44 11.50
CA PRO A 19 -10.09 -5.23 10.31
C PRO A 19 -10.54 -6.67 10.54
N SER A 20 -11.50 -7.16 9.75
CA SER A 20 -11.90 -8.56 9.83
C SER A 20 -10.63 -9.40 9.65
N CYS A 21 -10.32 -10.26 10.63
CA CYS A 21 -9.27 -11.26 10.56
C CYS A 21 -9.67 -12.36 9.58
N ALA A 22 -9.95 -12.00 8.32
CA ALA A 22 -10.04 -12.97 7.25
C ALA A 22 -8.65 -13.62 7.15
N GLN A 23 -8.54 -14.85 7.64
CA GLN A 23 -7.33 -15.63 7.50
C GLN A 23 -7.06 -15.80 6.00
N PRO A 24 -5.80 -15.68 5.56
CA PRO A 24 -5.47 -15.91 4.18
C PRO A 24 -5.91 -17.33 3.82
N LYS A 25 -6.73 -17.44 2.77
CA LYS A 25 -7.14 -18.74 2.22
C LYS A 25 -5.87 -19.54 1.91
N GLU A 26 -5.82 -20.80 2.31
CA GLU A 26 -4.66 -21.65 2.03
C GLU A 26 -4.32 -21.60 0.54
N VAL A 27 -3.10 -21.14 0.24
CA VAL A 27 -2.64 -20.98 -1.14
C VAL A 27 -1.78 -22.18 -1.50
N VAL A 28 -2.28 -22.98 -2.44
CA VAL A 28 -1.54 -24.09 -3.06
C VAL A 28 -0.35 -23.49 -3.82
N PHE A 29 0.82 -24.15 -3.73
CA PHE A 29 2.01 -23.71 -4.44
C PHE A 29 1.71 -23.49 -5.93
N PRO A 30 2.06 -22.33 -6.51
CA PRO A 30 1.82 -22.09 -7.92
C PRO A 30 2.66 -23.07 -8.71
N LYS A 31 2.01 -23.91 -9.54
CA LYS A 31 2.72 -24.82 -10.45
C LYS A 31 3.69 -24.09 -11.39
N ALA A 32 3.45 -22.80 -11.63
CA ALA A 32 4.33 -21.92 -12.40
C ALA A 32 5.71 -21.67 -11.76
N LEU A 33 5.88 -21.96 -10.47
CA LEU A 33 7.14 -21.79 -9.72
C LEU A 33 7.82 -23.14 -9.39
N LEU A 34 7.27 -24.27 -9.84
CA LEU A 34 7.88 -25.61 -9.68
C LEU A 34 9.20 -25.70 -10.45
N PRO A 35 10.22 -26.32 -9.85
CA PRO A 35 11.57 -25.76 -9.69
C PRO A 35 12.03 -25.07 -10.98
N GLY A 36 11.73 -23.78 -11.05
CA GLY A 36 12.24 -22.91 -12.08
C GLY A 36 13.69 -22.59 -11.75
N THR A 37 14.62 -23.11 -12.54
CA THR A 37 15.98 -22.59 -12.52
C THR A 37 15.96 -21.21 -13.17
N VAL A 38 16.35 -20.19 -12.41
CA VAL A 38 16.44 -18.83 -12.93
C VAL A 38 17.87 -18.53 -13.30
N THR A 39 18.09 -18.28 -14.58
CA THR A 39 19.40 -17.94 -15.14
C THR A 39 19.53 -16.43 -15.34
N GLY A 40 20.63 -15.86 -14.84
CA GLY A 40 21.06 -14.51 -15.13
C GLY A 40 22.43 -14.48 -15.80
N HIS A 41 22.66 -13.47 -16.61
CA HIS A 41 23.87 -13.32 -17.42
C HIS A 41 24.50 -11.95 -17.16
N GLY A 42 25.83 -11.88 -17.20
CA GLY A 42 26.57 -10.64 -17.04
C GLY A 42 28.04 -10.78 -17.47
N GLU A 43 28.68 -9.66 -17.72
CA GLU A 43 30.11 -9.60 -18.08
C GLU A 43 31.02 -10.09 -16.93
N THR A 44 30.56 -9.91 -15.69
CA THR A 44 31.21 -10.39 -14.47
C THR A 44 30.28 -11.33 -13.69
N VAL A 45 30.87 -12.16 -12.82
CA VAL A 45 30.11 -13.07 -11.95
C VAL A 45 29.14 -12.30 -11.04
N GLU A 46 29.55 -11.13 -10.56
CA GLU A 46 28.69 -10.31 -9.68
C GLU A 46 27.50 -9.72 -10.43
N LEU A 47 27.70 -9.25 -11.66
CA LEU A 47 26.63 -8.77 -12.51
C LEU A 47 25.67 -9.90 -12.89
N ALA A 48 26.20 -11.08 -13.22
CA ALA A 48 25.39 -12.26 -13.51
C ALA A 48 24.54 -12.69 -12.30
N LYS A 49 25.12 -12.70 -11.10
CA LYS A 49 24.41 -12.96 -9.83
C LYS A 49 23.29 -11.95 -9.62
N LYS A 50 23.57 -10.65 -9.74
CA LYS A 50 22.57 -9.59 -9.55
C LYS A 50 21.44 -9.68 -10.58
N ALA A 51 21.76 -9.94 -11.85
CA ALA A 51 20.78 -10.15 -12.90
C ALA A 51 19.88 -11.37 -12.60
N ALA A 52 20.47 -12.48 -12.16
CA ALA A 52 19.73 -13.68 -11.78
C ALA A 52 18.78 -13.42 -10.59
N LYS A 53 19.23 -12.69 -9.57
CA LYS A 53 18.39 -12.30 -8.42
C LYS A 53 17.23 -11.41 -8.83
N ASN A 54 17.47 -10.39 -9.64
CA ASN A 54 16.42 -9.48 -10.12
C ASN A 54 15.36 -10.23 -10.96
N LYS A 55 15.81 -11.14 -11.81
CA LYS A 55 14.91 -12.00 -12.59
C LYS A 55 14.09 -12.92 -11.69
N ALA A 56 14.72 -13.54 -10.69
CA ALA A 56 14.04 -14.39 -9.72
C ALA A 56 12.97 -13.61 -8.92
N ILE A 57 13.30 -12.39 -8.47
CA ILE A 57 12.34 -11.48 -7.82
C ILE A 57 11.17 -11.18 -8.76
N GLY A 58 11.43 -10.89 -10.03
CA GLY A 58 10.40 -10.64 -11.03
C GLY A 58 9.47 -11.83 -11.28
N GLU A 59 10.03 -13.04 -11.38
CA GLU A 59 9.26 -14.27 -11.54
C GLU A 59 8.42 -14.60 -10.31
N ILE A 60 8.96 -14.46 -9.11
CA ILE A 60 8.21 -14.65 -7.86
C ILE A 60 7.07 -13.64 -7.75
N THR A 61 7.37 -12.36 -8.00
CA THR A 61 6.38 -11.27 -7.94
C THR A 61 5.23 -11.52 -8.92
N ARG A 62 5.54 -11.95 -10.15
CA ARG A 62 4.55 -12.27 -11.17
C ARG A 62 3.78 -13.56 -10.86
N GLY A 63 4.47 -14.61 -10.43
CA GLY A 63 3.90 -15.93 -10.13
C GLY A 63 2.97 -15.91 -8.93
N LEU A 64 3.32 -15.15 -7.88
CA LEU A 64 2.52 -14.98 -6.67
C LEU A 64 1.57 -13.77 -6.72
N LYS A 65 1.63 -12.95 -7.78
CA LYS A 65 0.82 -11.72 -7.95
C LYS A 65 0.90 -10.80 -6.73
N LEU A 66 2.12 -10.56 -6.23
CA LEU A 66 2.35 -9.70 -5.07
C LEU A 66 1.95 -8.26 -5.41
N GLN A 67 1.30 -7.56 -4.47
CA GLN A 67 0.77 -6.21 -4.69
C GLN A 67 1.42 -5.17 -3.79
N ALA A 68 1.80 -5.54 -2.56
CA ALA A 68 2.26 -4.61 -1.54
C ALA A 68 3.65 -4.96 -0.99
N PHE A 69 4.01 -6.24 -0.95
CA PHE A 69 5.30 -6.67 -0.44
C PHE A 69 6.38 -6.66 -1.51
N VAL A 70 7.44 -5.89 -1.27
CA VAL A 70 8.63 -5.81 -2.13
C VAL A 70 9.67 -6.82 -1.66
N LEU A 71 10.03 -7.78 -2.51
CA LEU A 71 11.10 -8.74 -2.21
C LEU A 71 12.46 -8.04 -2.25
N THR A 72 13.26 -8.25 -1.20
CA THR A 72 14.64 -7.77 -1.11
C THR A 72 15.62 -8.88 -1.45
N GLU A 73 16.77 -8.54 -2.06
CA GLU A 73 17.84 -9.50 -2.37
C GLU A 73 18.29 -10.30 -1.13
N THR A 74 18.36 -9.66 0.03
CA THR A 74 18.75 -10.30 1.30
C THR A 74 17.75 -11.33 1.80
N TYR A 75 16.46 -11.17 1.45
CA TYR A 75 15.42 -12.13 1.80
C TYR A 75 15.49 -13.35 0.88
N LEU A 76 15.75 -13.11 -0.41
CA LEU A 76 15.91 -14.16 -1.42
C LEU A 76 17.03 -15.14 -1.03
N ASP A 77 18.20 -14.61 -0.66
CA ASP A 77 19.38 -15.41 -0.29
C ASP A 77 19.15 -16.27 0.98
N LYS A 78 18.37 -15.75 1.95
CA LYS A 78 18.19 -16.42 3.24
C LYS A 78 17.09 -17.47 3.22
N GLN A 79 16.01 -17.22 2.48
CA GLN A 79 14.74 -17.94 2.67
C GLN A 79 14.24 -18.66 1.42
N VAL A 80 14.67 -18.27 0.21
CA VAL A 80 13.99 -18.68 -1.03
C VAL A 80 14.89 -19.48 -1.98
N VAL A 81 16.18 -19.16 -2.01
CA VAL A 81 17.12 -19.69 -3.00
C VAL A 81 18.22 -20.52 -2.32
N ASP A 82 18.72 -21.53 -3.01
CA ASP A 82 19.87 -22.34 -2.59
C ASP A 82 21.21 -21.69 -2.99
N GLU A 83 22.33 -22.19 -2.47
CA GLU A 83 23.65 -21.73 -2.88
C GLU A 83 23.79 -21.88 -4.40
N GLY A 84 23.72 -20.75 -5.12
CA GLY A 84 23.65 -20.75 -6.58
C GLY A 84 24.87 -21.39 -7.23
N GLN A 85 24.69 -21.87 -8.45
CA GLN A 85 25.73 -22.56 -9.20
C GLN A 85 26.17 -21.73 -10.41
N PRO A 86 27.46 -21.80 -10.81
CA PRO A 86 27.89 -21.24 -12.08
C PRO A 86 27.17 -21.98 -13.21
N GLY A 87 26.46 -21.21 -14.04
CA GLY A 87 25.77 -21.73 -15.22
C GLY A 87 26.74 -21.96 -16.39
N LYS A 88 26.21 -22.43 -17.52
CA LYS A 88 27.02 -22.54 -18.75
C LYS A 88 27.29 -21.14 -19.32
N ASP A 89 28.56 -20.79 -19.46
CA ASP A 89 28.96 -19.54 -20.07
C ASP A 89 28.43 -19.45 -21.51
N VAL A 90 27.88 -18.29 -21.87
CA VAL A 90 27.31 -18.04 -23.19
C VAL A 90 28.34 -17.28 -24.01
N ALA A 91 28.93 -17.96 -25.00
CA ALA A 91 29.72 -17.31 -26.03
C ALA A 91 28.76 -16.63 -27.02
N VAL A 92 28.86 -15.31 -27.14
CA VAL A 92 28.14 -14.53 -28.14
C VAL A 92 29.10 -14.25 -29.28
N ASP A 93 28.74 -14.65 -30.51
CA ASP A 93 29.53 -14.34 -31.70
C ASP A 93 29.73 -12.81 -31.80
N ASN A 94 31.00 -12.38 -31.83
CA ASN A 94 31.51 -10.99 -31.84
C ASN A 94 31.90 -10.34 -30.49
N ILE A 95 31.98 -11.06 -29.36
CA ILE A 95 32.46 -10.49 -28.08
C ILE A 95 33.70 -11.27 -27.58
N LEU A 96 34.78 -10.55 -27.25
CA LEU A 96 36.09 -11.12 -26.88
C LEU A 96 36.08 -11.93 -25.56
N ALA A 97 35.09 -11.73 -24.69
CA ALA A 97 34.96 -12.43 -23.42
C ALA A 97 33.57 -13.08 -23.30
N PRO A 98 33.48 -14.36 -22.91
CA PRO A 98 32.20 -15.04 -22.75
C PRO A 98 31.40 -14.43 -21.58
N PHE A 99 30.07 -14.32 -21.74
CA PHE A 99 29.19 -13.89 -20.66
C PHE A 99 29.10 -15.00 -19.62
N LYS A 100 29.30 -14.62 -18.36
CA LYS A 100 29.18 -15.56 -17.24
C LYS A 100 27.70 -15.76 -16.93
N ALA A 101 27.29 -17.01 -16.78
CA ALA A 101 25.95 -17.36 -16.35
C ALA A 101 25.94 -17.73 -14.86
N TRP A 102 24.89 -17.34 -14.16
CA TRP A 102 24.64 -17.76 -12.79
C TRP A 102 23.22 -18.27 -12.65
N GLU A 103 23.08 -19.44 -12.04
CA GLU A 103 21.80 -20.15 -11.92
C GLU A 103 21.40 -20.26 -10.46
N PHE A 104 20.14 -19.98 -10.19
CA PHE A 104 19.52 -20.15 -8.89
C PHE A 104 18.37 -21.15 -8.99
N THR A 105 18.39 -22.13 -8.11
CA THR A 105 17.27 -23.05 -7.90
C THR A 105 16.47 -22.58 -6.70
N PHE A 106 15.15 -22.53 -6.85
CA PHE A 106 14.26 -22.29 -5.72
C PHE A 106 14.29 -23.47 -4.76
N ARG A 107 14.42 -23.17 -3.47
CA ARG A 107 14.48 -24.19 -2.44
C ARG A 107 13.14 -24.92 -2.36
N SER A 108 13.20 -26.25 -2.34
CA SER A 108 12.02 -27.12 -2.27
C SER A 108 11.79 -27.73 -0.87
N ASP A 109 12.71 -27.52 0.08
CA ASP A 109 12.66 -28.10 1.42
C ASP A 109 11.59 -27.47 2.34
N LYS A 110 11.25 -26.20 2.10
CA LYS A 110 10.41 -25.37 2.96
C LYS A 110 9.41 -24.60 2.11
N PRO A 111 8.17 -24.39 2.62
CA PRO A 111 7.14 -23.64 1.93
C PRO A 111 7.37 -22.12 2.00
N TRP A 112 8.50 -21.63 1.49
CA TRP A 112 8.87 -20.21 1.56
C TRP A 112 7.83 -19.28 0.92
N TRP A 113 7.07 -19.77 -0.07
CA TRP A 113 6.02 -18.99 -0.74
C TRP A 113 4.87 -18.61 0.21
N THR A 114 4.54 -19.46 1.20
CA THR A 114 3.47 -19.13 2.17
C THR A 114 3.88 -17.95 3.04
N ASP A 115 5.16 -17.86 3.37
CA ASP A 115 5.70 -16.73 4.12
C ASP A 115 5.70 -15.45 3.30
N VAL A 116 6.02 -15.52 2.00
CA VAL A 116 5.95 -14.37 1.09
C VAL A 116 4.51 -13.87 0.95
N ILE A 117 3.56 -14.77 0.72
CA ILE A 117 2.13 -14.43 0.64
C ILE A 117 1.62 -13.82 1.95
N ARG A 118 2.00 -14.41 3.09
CA ARG A 118 1.66 -13.88 4.41
C ARG A 118 2.15 -12.44 4.57
N ARG A 119 3.42 -12.17 4.20
CA ARG A 119 4.00 -10.82 4.25
C ARG A 119 3.30 -9.85 3.31
N ASP A 120 2.90 -10.28 2.12
CA ASP A 120 2.09 -9.45 1.20
C ASP A 120 0.74 -9.09 1.79
N HIS A 121 0.03 -10.06 2.38
CA HIS A 121 -1.23 -9.77 3.07
C HIS A 121 -1.06 -8.81 4.24
N ASP A 122 -0.01 -8.98 5.05
CA ASP A 122 0.26 -8.06 6.16
C ASP A 122 0.63 -6.65 5.66
N ALA A 123 1.37 -6.54 4.57
CA ALA A 123 1.67 -5.25 3.93
C ALA A 123 0.40 -4.59 3.37
N GLN A 124 -0.45 -5.34 2.68
CA GLN A 124 -1.74 -4.82 2.19
C GLN A 124 -2.67 -4.38 3.32
N ARG A 125 -2.68 -5.10 4.44
CA ARG A 125 -3.46 -4.73 5.64
C ARG A 125 -2.98 -3.41 6.21
N LYS A 126 -1.66 -3.19 6.26
CA LYS A 126 -1.08 -1.92 6.71
C LYS A 126 -1.50 -0.77 5.80
N LEU A 127 -1.33 -0.90 4.48
CA LEU A 127 -1.74 0.12 3.52
C LEU A 127 -3.23 0.50 3.68
N ARG A 128 -4.12 -0.49 3.76
CA ARG A 128 -5.55 -0.24 3.97
C ARG A 128 -5.86 0.41 5.32
N THR A 129 -5.07 0.12 6.36
CA THR A 129 -5.23 0.73 7.68
C THR A 129 -4.77 2.18 7.64
N ASP A 130 -3.64 2.48 7.01
CA ASP A 130 -3.09 3.82 6.87
C ASP A 130 -4.03 4.72 6.05
N ASP A 131 -4.64 4.18 4.99
CA ASP A 131 -5.66 4.87 4.20
C ASP A 131 -6.88 5.23 5.06
N ARG A 132 -7.41 4.25 5.82
CA ARG A 132 -8.56 4.47 6.72
C ARG A 132 -8.26 5.49 7.81
N LEU A 133 -7.06 5.43 8.40
CA LEU A 133 -6.63 6.39 9.42
C LEU A 133 -6.52 7.79 8.83
N THR A 134 -5.98 7.93 7.63
CA THR A 134 -5.87 9.22 6.93
C THR A 134 -7.26 9.80 6.65
N TRP A 135 -8.19 8.99 6.15
CA TRP A 135 -9.58 9.41 5.94
C TRP A 135 -10.28 9.79 7.25
N THR A 136 -10.10 8.99 8.30
CA THR A 136 -10.70 9.25 9.63
C THR A 136 -10.14 10.54 10.24
N ALA A 137 -8.82 10.74 10.18
CA ALA A 137 -8.17 11.95 10.66
C ALA A 137 -8.68 13.20 9.95
N ARG A 138 -8.84 13.14 8.61
CA ARG A 138 -9.43 14.22 7.82
C ARG A 138 -10.88 14.51 8.23
N ALA A 139 -11.70 13.48 8.42
CA ALA A 139 -13.09 13.64 8.84
C ALA A 139 -13.20 14.28 10.24
N VAL A 140 -12.38 13.83 11.20
CA VAL A 140 -12.35 14.38 12.57
C VAL A 140 -11.87 15.83 12.58
N LEU A 141 -10.84 16.16 11.79
CA LEU A 141 -10.37 17.55 11.65
C LEU A 141 -11.44 18.45 11.05
N GLY A 142 -12.10 18.00 9.97
CA GLY A 142 -13.19 18.75 9.33
C GLY A 142 -14.37 19.00 10.29
N LEU A 143 -14.77 17.97 11.05
CA LEU A 143 -15.83 18.09 12.07
C LEU A 143 -15.42 19.05 13.20
N SER A 144 -14.17 18.96 13.66
CA SER A 144 -13.64 19.84 14.71
C SER A 144 -13.65 21.32 14.28
N ILE A 145 -13.23 21.61 13.05
CA ILE A 145 -13.26 22.96 12.48
C ILE A 145 -14.70 23.46 12.37
N LEU A 146 -15.64 22.61 11.91
CA LEU A 146 -17.05 22.96 11.78
C LEU A 146 -17.68 23.28 13.14
N LEU A 147 -17.37 22.50 14.18
CA LEU A 147 -17.84 22.77 15.54
C LEU A 147 -17.26 24.06 16.09
N LEU A 148 -15.95 24.31 15.91
CA LEU A 148 -15.31 25.56 16.32
C LEU A 148 -15.91 26.77 15.61
N ALA A 149 -16.19 26.66 14.30
CA ALA A 149 -16.87 27.71 13.54
C ALA A 149 -18.28 27.98 14.07
N GLY A 150 -19.04 26.92 14.40
CA GLY A 150 -20.37 27.04 15.00
C GLY A 150 -20.36 27.72 16.37
N VAL A 151 -19.45 27.31 17.26
CA VAL A 151 -19.28 27.95 18.58
C VAL A 151 -18.83 29.40 18.44
N GLY A 152 -17.86 29.66 17.55
CA GLY A 152 -17.40 31.01 17.24
C GLY A 152 -18.53 31.89 16.72
N TYR A 153 -19.38 31.37 15.83
CA TYR A 153 -20.55 32.07 15.31
C TYR A 153 -21.53 32.45 16.43
N VAL A 154 -21.92 31.50 17.28
CA VAL A 154 -22.87 31.76 18.39
C VAL A 154 -22.31 32.83 19.33
N ARG A 155 -21.02 32.73 19.66
CA ARG A 155 -20.38 33.70 20.55
C ARG A 155 -20.26 35.09 19.94
N LEU A 156 -19.99 35.18 18.63
CA LEU A 156 -19.94 36.47 17.92
C LEU A 156 -21.34 37.10 17.81
N ASP A 157 -22.37 36.29 17.60
CA ASP A 157 -23.75 36.76 17.53
C ASP A 157 -24.22 37.34 18.88
N GLU A 158 -23.92 36.63 19.98
CA GLU A 158 -24.15 37.13 21.35
C GLU A 158 -23.47 38.48 21.59
N TYR A 159 -22.20 38.62 21.20
CA TYR A 159 -21.43 39.84 21.43
C TYR A 159 -21.86 41.02 20.56
N THR A 160 -22.40 40.74 19.37
CA THR A 160 -22.78 41.75 18.39
C THR A 160 -24.28 42.09 18.39
N GLN A 161 -25.06 41.47 19.29
CA GLN A 161 -26.51 41.67 19.41
C GLN A 161 -27.22 41.55 18.05
N GLY A 162 -26.78 40.64 17.19
CA GLY A 162 -27.40 40.38 15.89
C GLY A 162 -27.08 41.37 14.76
N ARG A 163 -26.34 42.46 15.01
CA ARG A 163 -26.05 43.50 13.97
C ARG A 163 -25.29 42.97 12.75
N TYR A 164 -24.49 41.91 12.91
CA TYR A 164 -23.64 41.35 11.84
C TYR A 164 -24.12 39.99 11.32
N THR A 165 -25.31 39.54 11.70
CA THR A 165 -25.87 38.24 11.29
C THR A 165 -25.92 38.05 9.78
N THR A 166 -26.24 39.09 9.01
CA THR A 166 -26.28 39.05 7.54
C THR A 166 -24.90 38.81 6.94
N TRP A 167 -23.86 39.48 7.45
CA TRP A 167 -22.48 39.31 6.99
C TRP A 167 -21.90 37.96 7.38
N LEU A 168 -22.20 37.49 8.59
CA LEU A 168 -21.79 36.16 9.05
C LEU A 168 -22.46 35.04 8.23
N ARG A 169 -23.73 35.19 7.84
CA ARG A 169 -24.40 34.23 6.94
C ARG A 169 -23.76 34.21 5.56
N LEU A 170 -23.44 35.37 5.00
CA LEU A 170 -22.72 35.48 3.72
C LEU A 170 -21.35 34.81 3.78
N ALA A 171 -20.58 35.03 4.86
CA ALA A 171 -19.30 34.36 5.08
C ALA A 171 -19.45 32.84 5.27
N GLY A 172 -20.49 32.40 5.99
CA GLY A 172 -20.78 30.98 6.15
C GLY A 172 -21.12 30.30 4.81
N VAL A 173 -21.95 30.94 3.99
CA VAL A 173 -22.31 30.43 2.66
C VAL A 173 -21.08 30.36 1.76
N SER A 174 -20.21 31.39 1.74
CA SER A 174 -19.02 31.39 0.89
C SER A 174 -18.01 30.31 1.27
N VAL A 175 -17.81 30.06 2.57
CA VAL A 175 -16.96 28.97 3.06
C VAL A 175 -17.57 27.62 2.68
N ALA A 176 -18.89 27.45 2.82
CA ALA A 176 -19.58 26.21 2.45
C ALA A 176 -19.47 25.93 0.94
N THR A 177 -19.69 26.92 0.07
CA THR A 177 -19.51 26.74 -1.39
C THR A 177 -18.07 26.45 -1.75
N THR A 178 -17.09 27.10 -1.11
CA THR A 178 -15.66 26.82 -1.36
C THR A 178 -15.29 25.39 -0.95
N ALA A 179 -15.80 24.92 0.18
CA ALA A 179 -15.58 23.55 0.64
C ALA A 179 -16.22 22.50 -0.30
N LEU A 180 -17.44 22.75 -0.78
CA LEU A 180 -18.11 21.87 -1.75
C LEU A 180 -17.41 21.88 -3.11
N ALA A 181 -16.99 23.04 -3.59
CA ALA A 181 -16.23 23.15 -4.85
C ALA A 181 -14.86 22.46 -4.75
N GLY A 182 -14.15 22.63 -3.63
CA GLY A 182 -12.87 21.98 -3.38
C GLY A 182 -12.98 20.45 -3.27
N THR A 183 -14.01 19.95 -2.58
CA THR A 183 -14.25 18.50 -2.50
C THR A 183 -14.66 17.91 -3.84
N TRP A 184 -15.53 18.60 -4.60
CA TRP A 184 -15.89 18.19 -5.97
C TRP A 184 -14.67 18.12 -6.89
N TRP A 185 -13.85 19.18 -6.90
CA TRP A 185 -12.64 19.24 -7.71
C TRP A 185 -11.66 18.13 -7.37
N TYR A 186 -11.42 17.89 -6.07
CA TYR A 186 -10.52 16.84 -5.60
C TYR A 186 -10.97 15.43 -6.04
N VAL A 187 -12.28 15.16 -5.99
CA VAL A 187 -12.86 13.89 -6.46
C VAL A 187 -12.67 13.71 -7.97
N VAL A 188 -12.88 14.77 -8.75
CA VAL A 188 -12.72 14.73 -10.21
C VAL A 188 -11.25 14.63 -10.63
N SER A 189 -10.33 15.29 -9.94
CA SER A 189 -8.90 15.27 -10.27
C SER A 189 -8.13 14.05 -9.74
N GLY A 190 -8.76 13.26 -8.86
CA GLY A 190 -8.15 12.07 -8.23
C GLY A 190 -8.43 10.75 -8.95
N GLN A 191 -9.16 10.78 -10.08
CA GLN A 191 -9.27 9.68 -11.05
C GLN A 191 -8.28 9.89 -12.19
#